data_AF-A0A0B7JW50-F1
#
_entry.id   AF-A0A0B7JW50-F1
#
_cell.length_a   1.000
_cell.length_b   1.000
_cell.length_c   1.000
_cell.angle_alpha   90.00
_cell.angle_beta   90.00
_cell.angle_gamma   90.00
#
_symmetry.space_group_name_H-M   'P 1'
#
loop_
_entity.id
_entity.type
_entity.pdbx_description
1 polymer ?
#
loop_
_entity_poly.entity_id
_entity_poly.type
_entity_poly.pdbx_seq_one_letter_code
_entity_poly.pdbx_strand_id
1 'polypeptide(L)'
;MGKILRWIIIWFVVYGVVNCITPIFCCIPVRKFWDHDAPGYCIEWGYLHYTLSAINIANDFLLLLFPIPILVKLNVSARVRVILVVTLTCGLVYYSPLWQQNVQITDDSTGLQLRLS
;
A
#
# COMPACT_ATOMS: atom_id res chain seq x y z
N MET A 1 -7.44 3.56 27.77
CA MET A 1 -6.76 2.80 26.69
C MET A 1 -7.69 1.91 25.87
N GLY A 2 -8.42 0.95 26.47
CA GLY A 2 -9.18 -0.06 25.71
C GLY A 2 -10.26 0.49 24.76
N LYS A 3 -10.89 1.61 25.12
CA LYS A 3 -11.87 2.28 24.24
C LYS A 3 -11.22 2.78 22.93
N ILE A 4 -10.02 3.36 23.01
CA ILE A 4 -9.26 3.88 21.85
C ILE A 4 -8.80 2.73 20.97
N LEU A 5 -8.26 1.66 21.57
CA LEU A 5 -7.88 0.44 20.86
C LEU A 5 -9.06 -0.14 20.07
N ARG A 6 -10.25 -0.19 20.68
CA ARG A 6 -11.46 -0.70 20.02
C ARG A 6 -11.81 0.12 18.78
N TRP A 7 -11.75 1.45 18.86
CA TRP A 7 -12.04 2.32 17.72
C TRP A 7 -11.00 2.16 16.60
N ILE A 8 -9.73 1.98 16.95
CA ILE A 8 -8.67 1.74 15.96
C ILE A 8 -8.89 0.41 15.24
N ILE A 9 -9.21 -0.67 15.96
CA ILE A 9 -9.50 -1.96 15.34
C ILE A 9 -10.70 -1.85 14.39
N ILE A 10 -11.77 -1.18 14.82
CA ILE A 10 -12.95 -0.93 13.98
C ILE A 10 -12.56 -0.16 12.71
N TRP A 11 -11.75 0.89 12.84
CA TRP A 11 -11.25 1.66 11.71
C TRP A 11 -10.51 0.78 10.70
N PHE A 12 -9.57 -0.05 11.15
CA PHE A 12 -8.81 -0.94 10.28
C PHE A 12 -9.68 -1.97 9.56
N VAL A 13 -10.68 -2.53 10.24
CA VAL A 13 -11.62 -3.48 9.62
C VAL A 13 -12.43 -2.78 8.54
N VAL A 14 -13.01 -1.61 8.85
CA VAL A 14 -13.81 -0.85 7.88
C VAL A 14 -12.96 -0.41 6.68
N TYR A 15 -11.77 0.13 6.95
CA TYR A 15 -10.86 0.58 5.91
C TYR A 15 -10.38 -0.57 5.01
N GLY A 16 -10.10 -1.74 5.58
CA GLY A 16 -9.75 -2.95 4.82
C GLY A 16 -10.87 -3.37 3.87
N VAL A 17 -12.11 -3.37 4.36
CA VAL A 17 -13.29 -3.66 3.52
C VAL A 17 -13.43 -2.65 2.37
N VAL A 18 -13.26 -1.36 2.65
CA VAL A 18 -13.28 -0.31 1.60
C VAL A 18 -12.17 -0.54 0.57
N ASN A 19 -10.95 -0.88 0.99
CA ASN A 19 -9.85 -1.15 0.07
C ASN A 19 -10.09 -2.34 -0.83
N CYS A 20 -10.85 -3.35 -0.39
CA CYS A 20 -11.24 -4.46 -1.26
C CYS A 20 -12.36 -4.06 -2.23
N ILE A 21 -13.36 -3.32 -1.75
CA ILE A 21 -14.56 -3.00 -2.53
C ILE A 21 -14.27 -1.91 -3.58
N THR A 22 -13.61 -0.82 -3.21
CA THR A 22 -13.34 0.32 -4.10
C THR A 22 -12.69 -0.03 -5.44
N PRO A 23 -11.62 -0.85 -5.52
CA PRO A 23 -11.04 -1.23 -6.80
C PRO A 23 -11.93 -2.17 -7.62
N ILE A 24 -12.74 -3.02 -6.97
CA ILE A 24 -13.71 -3.89 -7.65
C ILE A 24 -14.81 -3.06 -8.33
N PHE A 25 -15.27 -2.01 -7.64
CA PHE A 25 -16.31 -1.10 -8.13
C PHE A 25 -15.74 0.20 -8.71
N CYS A 26 -14.51 0.17 -9.26
CA CYS A 26 -13.89 1.35 -9.87
C CYS A 26 -14.63 1.83 -11.12
N CYS A 27 -15.44 0.97 -11.74
CA CYS A 27 -16.29 1.27 -12.89
C CYS A 27 -17.77 1.07 -12.56
N ILE A 28 -18.62 1.96 -13.07
CA ILE A 28 -20.08 1.83 -13.01
C ILE A 28 -20.62 1.88 -14.45
N PRO A 29 -21.19 0.77 -14.96
CA PRO A 29 -21.30 -0.56 -14.34
C PRO A 29 -19.97 -1.30 -14.29
N VAL A 30 -19.82 -2.25 -13.36
CA VAL A 30 -18.57 -3.05 -13.18
C VAL A 30 -18.14 -3.73 -14.48
N ARG A 31 -19.09 -4.10 -15.34
CA ARG A 31 -18.78 -4.71 -16.65
C ARG A 31 -17.94 -3.86 -17.58
N LYS A 32 -17.98 -2.53 -17.42
CA LYS A 32 -17.17 -1.61 -18.23
C LYS A 32 -15.67 -1.79 -17.99
N PHE A 33 -15.28 -2.41 -16.87
CA PHE A 33 -13.89 -2.74 -16.60
C PHE A 33 -13.30 -3.71 -17.63
N TRP A 34 -14.08 -4.70 -18.08
CA TRP A 34 -13.63 -5.70 -19.07
C TRP A 34 -14.20 -5.49 -20.48
N ASP A 35 -15.28 -4.71 -20.59
CA ASP A 35 -15.90 -4.33 -21.86
C ASP A 35 -15.81 -2.81 -22.05
N HIS A 36 -14.79 -2.37 -22.77
CA HIS A 36 -14.50 -0.95 -22.98
C HIS A 36 -15.58 -0.22 -23.78
N ASP A 37 -16.36 -0.95 -24.59
CA ASP A 37 -17.44 -0.38 -25.41
C ASP A 37 -18.74 -0.21 -24.62
N ALA A 38 -18.83 -0.79 -23.41
CA ALA A 38 -20.01 -0.66 -22.57
C ALA A 38 -20.26 0.79 -22.09
N PRO A 39 -21.52 1.27 -22.12
CA PRO A 39 -21.88 2.60 -21.62
C PRO A 39 -21.69 2.66 -20.10
N GLY A 40 -21.09 3.76 -19.63
CA GLY A 40 -20.79 4.01 -18.22
C GLY A 40 -19.55 4.87 -18.04
N TYR A 41 -19.11 5.04 -16.80
CA TYR A 41 -17.90 5.76 -16.45
C TYR A 41 -17.02 4.93 -15.50
N CYS A 42 -15.72 5.16 -15.57
CA CYS A 42 -14.72 4.55 -14.70
C CYS A 42 -13.94 5.66 -14.00
N ILE A 43 -13.55 5.40 -12.76
CA ILE A 43 -12.60 6.24 -12.04
C ILE A 43 -11.22 5.98 -12.65
N GLU A 44 -10.47 7.05 -12.90
CA GLU A 44 -9.10 6.92 -13.35
C GLU A 44 -8.24 6.19 -12.29
N TRP A 45 -7.60 5.11 -12.73
CA TRP A 45 -6.85 4.20 -11.87
C TRP A 45 -5.75 4.91 -11.08
N GLY A 46 -5.08 5.88 -11.70
CA GLY A 46 -4.03 6.68 -11.05
C GLY A 46 -4.55 7.38 -9.80
N TYR A 47 -5.63 8.16 -9.92
CA TYR A 47 -6.20 8.89 -8.77
C TYR A 47 -6.69 7.96 -7.66
N LEU A 48 -7.34 6.85 -8.04
CA LEU A 48 -7.80 5.84 -7.08
C LEU A 48 -6.62 5.21 -6.34
N HIS A 49 -5.58 4.79 -7.07
CA HIS A 49 -4.39 4.18 -6.50
C HIS A 49 -3.61 5.15 -5.60
N TYR A 50 -3.36 6.39 -6.05
CA TYR A 50 -2.64 7.37 -5.25
C TYR A 50 -3.36 7.70 -3.94
N THR A 51 -4.69 7.81 -3.99
CA THR A 51 -5.50 8.10 -2.79
C THR A 51 -5.43 6.96 -1.79
N LEU A 52 -5.63 5.72 -2.23
CA LEU A 52 -5.56 4.54 -1.35
C LEU A 52 -4.15 4.36 -0.78
N SER A 53 -3.11 4.53 -1.61
CA SER A 53 -1.71 4.43 -1.18
C SER A 53 -1.33 5.51 -0.16
N ALA A 54 -1.81 6.75 -0.34
CA ALA A 54 -1.57 7.82 0.63
C ALA A 54 -2.20 7.50 2.01
N ILE A 55 -3.42 6.96 2.01
CA ILE A 55 -4.08 6.57 3.27
C ILE A 55 -3.41 5.34 3.89
N ASN A 56 -2.90 4.40 3.10
CA ASN A 56 -2.11 3.27 3.60
C ASN A 56 -0.85 3.73 4.34
N ILE A 57 -0.12 4.70 3.78
CA ILE A 57 1.04 5.30 4.46
C ILE A 57 0.62 5.97 5.77
N ALA A 58 -0.50 6.70 5.78
CA ALA A 58 -1.02 7.31 7.01
C ALA A 58 -1.38 6.26 8.08
N ASN A 59 -1.95 5.13 7.66
CA ASN A 59 -2.26 4.00 8.54
C ASN A 59 -1.01 3.36 9.14
N ASP A 60 0.10 3.30 8.40
CA ASP A 60 1.38 2.80 8.93
C ASP A 60 1.91 3.69 10.07
N PHE A 61 1.84 5.02 9.92
CA PHE A 61 2.18 5.94 11.01
C PHE A 61 1.26 5.76 12.22
N LEU A 62 -0.03 5.55 12.01
CA LEU A 62 -0.99 5.31 13.07
C LEU A 62 -0.69 4.01 13.84
N LEU A 63 -0.32 2.94 13.12
CA LEU A 63 0.09 1.67 13.72
C LEU A 63 1.44 1.75 14.43
N LEU A 64 2.38 2.55 13.94
CA LEU A 64 3.67 2.73 14.59
C LEU A 64 3.54 3.54 15.89
N LEU A 65 2.77 4.62 15.89
CA LEU A 65 2.65 5.53 17.03
C LEU A 65 1.80 4.95 18.16
N PHE A 66 0.80 4.13 17.82
CA PHE A 66 -0.17 3.61 18.79
C PHE A 66 0.41 2.67 19.89
N PRO A 67 1.25 1.67 19.57
CA PRO A 67 1.77 0.74 20.56
C PRO A 67 2.98 1.28 21.33
N ILE A 68 3.69 2.30 20.84
CA ILE A 68 4.88 2.89 21.50
C ILE A 68 4.64 3.25 22.97
N PRO A 69 3.57 3.97 23.38
CA PRO A 69 3.36 4.32 24.78
C PRO A 69 3.11 3.11 25.71
N ILE A 70 2.63 1.98 25.17
CA ILE A 70 2.48 0.71 25.89
C ILE A 70 3.81 -0.02 25.96
N LEU A 71 4.53 -0.05 24.84
CA LEU A 71 5.82 -0.73 24.72
C LEU A 71 6.93 -0.04 25.53
N VAL A 72 6.88 1.28 25.76
CA VAL A 72 7.85 1.97 26.63
C VAL A 72 7.71 1.56 28.10
N LYS A 73 6.53 1.07 28.52
CA LYS A 73 6.31 0.52 29.87
C LYS A 73 6.64 -0.97 29.98
N LEU A 74 6.86 -1.65 28.86
CA LEU A 74 7.18 -3.07 28.80
C LEU A 74 8.65 -3.21 28.40
N ASN A 75 9.45 -4.01 29.11
CA ASN A 75 10.90 -4.11 28.86
C ASN A 75 11.16 -4.89 27.55
N VAL A 76 10.91 -4.26 26.40
CA VAL A 76 11.00 -4.88 25.08
C VAL A 76 12.47 -5.17 24.76
N SER A 77 12.78 -6.43 24.49
CA SER A 77 14.14 -6.85 24.14
C SER A 77 14.66 -6.13 22.89
N ALA A 78 15.93 -5.76 22.88
CA ALA A 78 16.57 -5.06 21.77
C ALA A 78 16.38 -5.74 20.40
N ARG A 79 16.16 -7.07 20.37
CA ARG A 79 15.88 -7.85 19.16
C ARG A 79 14.62 -7.38 18.43
N VAL A 80 13.54 -7.09 19.16
CA VAL A 80 12.26 -6.64 18.56
C VAL A 80 12.43 -5.24 17.95
N ARG A 81 13.21 -4.38 18.59
CA ARG A 81 13.53 -3.04 18.08
C ARG A 81 14.31 -3.09 16.76
N VAL A 82 15.30 -3.98 16.68
CA VAL A 82 16.10 -4.18 15.47
C VAL A 82 15.23 -4.73 14.33
N ILE A 83 14.38 -5.72 14.60
CA ILE A 83 13.49 -6.28 13.58
C ILE A 83 12.57 -5.20 12.99
N LEU A 84 11.96 -4.36 13.83
CA LEU A 84 11.10 -3.26 13.39
C LEU A 84 11.82 -2.26 12.48
N VAL A 85 13.04 -1.85 12.86
CA VAL A 85 13.87 -0.94 12.06
C VAL A 85 14.24 -1.58 10.73
N VAL A 86 14.65 -2.85 10.73
CA VAL A 86 15.05 -3.58 9.52
C VAL A 86 13.86 -3.75 8.55
N THR A 87 12.69 -4.17 9.04
CA THR A 87 11.51 -4.33 8.18
C THR A 87 11.03 -2.99 7.58
N LEU A 88 11.10 -1.89 8.34
CA LEU A 88 10.67 -0.58 7.85
C LEU A 88 11.66 0.02 6.83
N THR A 89 12.95 -0.26 6.99
CA THR A 89 14.01 0.25 6.09
C THR A 89 14.26 -0.63 4.86
N CYS A 90 13.89 -1.91 4.89
CA CYS A 90 14.05 -2.84 3.76
C CYS A 90 13.32 -2.36 2.49
N GLY A 91 12.15 -1.73 2.62
CA GLY A 91 11.45 -1.13 1.48
C GLY A 91 12.26 -0.01 0.80
N LEU A 92 12.88 0.87 1.58
CA LEU A 92 13.76 1.94 1.06
C LEU A 92 15.00 1.40 0.34
N VAL A 93 15.52 0.25 0.78
CA VAL A 93 16.67 -0.40 0.13
C VAL A 93 16.28 -0.97 -1.23
N TYR A 94 15.08 -1.55 -1.35
CA TYR A 94 14.56 -2.07 -2.62
C TYR A 94 14.29 -0.96 -3.64
N TYR A 95 13.69 0.17 -3.22
CA TYR A 95 13.43 1.33 -4.08
C TYR A 95 14.65 2.25 -4.26
N SER A 96 15.81 1.91 -3.70
CA SER A 96 17.00 2.72 -3.91
C SER A 96 17.36 2.75 -5.40
N PRO A 97 17.73 3.91 -5.97
CA PRO A 97 18.07 4.05 -7.39
C PRO A 97 19.24 3.16 -7.84
N LEU A 98 19.95 2.53 -6.89
CA LEU A 98 20.98 1.52 -7.14
C LEU A 98 20.43 0.24 -7.77
N TRP A 99 19.14 -0.11 -7.57
CA TRP A 99 18.50 -1.25 -8.23
C TRP A 99 17.84 -0.91 -9.58
N GLN A 100 17.36 0.33 -9.78
CA GLN A 100 16.73 0.73 -11.04
C GLN A 100 17.71 1.10 -12.16
N GLN A 101 18.98 1.40 -11.86
CA GLN A 101 19.94 1.77 -12.91
C GLN A 101 20.28 0.63 -13.88
N ASN A 102 20.02 -0.62 -13.53
CA ASN A 102 20.40 -1.79 -14.34
C ASN A 102 19.24 -2.37 -15.19
N VAL A 103 18.02 -1.85 -15.09
CA VAL A 103 16.84 -2.44 -15.77
C VAL A 103 16.01 -1.34 -16.43
N GLN A 104 16.21 -1.12 -17.72
CA GLN A 104 15.37 -0.25 -18.56
C GLN A 104 14.28 -1.10 -19.22
N ILE A 105 13.05 -1.11 -18.66
CA ILE A 105 11.91 -1.76 -19.29
C ILE A 105 11.28 -0.76 -20.27
N THR A 106 11.55 -0.92 -21.57
CA THR A 106 10.89 -0.13 -22.61
C THR A 106 9.67 -0.91 -23.08
N ASP A 107 8.47 -0.45 -22.77
CA ASP A 107 7.23 -1.06 -23.27
C ASP A 107 6.96 -0.51 -24.67
N ASP A 108 7.32 -1.27 -25.72
CA ASP A 108 6.90 -1.01 -27.09
C ASP A 108 6.13 -2.23 -27.61
N SER A 109 5.04 -1.97 -28.30
CA SER A 109 3.86 -2.85 -28.43
C SER A 109 4.05 -4.11 -29.28
N THR A 110 5.28 -4.62 -29.48
CA THR A 110 5.56 -5.77 -30.37
C THR A 110 6.63 -6.78 -29.92
N GLY A 111 7.20 -6.70 -28.71
CA GLY A 111 8.06 -7.79 -28.21
C GLY A 111 8.99 -7.39 -27.07
N LEU A 112 9.00 -8.21 -26.02
CA LEU A 112 9.87 -8.04 -24.86
C LEU A 112 11.34 -8.23 -25.28
N GLN A 113 12.11 -7.14 -25.37
CA GLN A 113 13.55 -7.19 -25.60
C GLN A 113 14.31 -6.91 -24.30
N LEU A 114 14.97 -7.93 -23.75
CA LEU A 114 15.90 -7.78 -22.63
C LEU A 114 17.26 -7.34 -23.19
N ARG A 115 17.60 -6.05 -23.07
CA ARG A 115 18.92 -5.54 -23.43
C ARG A 115 19.81 -5.52 -22.17
N LEU A 116 20.71 -6.48 -22.06
CA LEU A 116 21.81 -6.45 -21.09
C LEU A 116 22.93 -5.56 -21.66
N SER A 117 23.38 -4.57 -20.89
CA SER A 117 24.63 -3.83 -21.16
C SER A 117 25.83 -4.53 -20.53
#